data_AF-A0A1D2QPZ8-F1
#
_entry.id   AF-A0A1D2QPZ8-F1
#
_cell.length_a   1.000
_cell.length_b   1.000
_cell.length_c   1.000
_cell.angle_alpha   90.00
_cell.angle_beta   90.00
_cell.angle_gamma   90.00
#
_symmetry.space_group_name_H-M   'P 1'
#
loop_
_entity.id
_entity.type
_entity.pdbx_description
1 polymer ?
#
loop_
_entity_poly.entity_id
_entity_poly.type
_entity_poly.pdbx_seq_one_letter_code
_entity_poly.pdbx_strand_id
1 'polypeptide(L)'
;MILSTPLYYNHGMAYSEHIYTPDGDSLEARISAYKTVREAWLNAEASLKFLDDDLWADRLGDRDNVEEAYRISTRSLKMATDAISQDEIQIAITQGFVDAEEAREFMQHKRREEMQSIRDNQQAGHSATDQHK
;
A
#
# COMPACT_ATOMS: atom_id res chain seq x y z
N MET A 1 22.25 9.97 -21.00
CA MET A 1 21.05 10.84 -21.01
C MET A 1 20.11 10.26 -19.97
N ILE A 2 19.95 10.97 -18.85
CA ILE A 2 19.08 10.55 -17.74
C ILE A 2 17.73 11.21 -17.99
N LEU A 3 16.70 10.40 -18.22
CA LEU A 3 15.32 10.88 -18.37
C LEU A 3 14.76 11.23 -16.99
N SER A 4 14.90 12.50 -16.59
CA SER A 4 14.08 13.08 -15.52
C SER A 4 12.71 13.40 -16.10
N THR A 5 11.71 12.59 -15.78
CA THR A 5 10.30 12.97 -15.98
C THR A 5 9.85 13.78 -14.77
N PRO A 6 9.48 15.06 -14.92
CA PRO A 6 8.96 15.86 -13.82
C PRO A 6 7.54 15.39 -13.47
N LEU A 7 7.35 14.94 -12.23
CA LEU A 7 6.02 14.72 -11.66
C LEU A 7 5.36 16.08 -11.45
N TYR A 8 4.50 16.48 -12.40
CA TYR A 8 3.64 17.64 -12.28
C TYR A 8 2.63 17.41 -11.15
N TYR A 9 2.81 18.12 -10.04
CA TYR A 9 1.79 18.25 -8.99
C TYR A 9 0.60 19.05 -9.54
N ASN A 10 -0.51 18.37 -9.80
CA ASN A 10 -1.77 19.01 -10.16
C ASN A 10 -2.73 18.91 -8.96
N HIS A 11 -2.80 19.99 -8.19
CA HIS A 11 -3.50 20.12 -6.91
C HIS A 11 -5.02 20.34 -7.10
N GLY A 12 -5.69 19.46 -7.84
CA GLY A 12 -7.07 19.72 -8.25
C GLY A 12 -7.81 18.58 -8.92
N MET A 13 -7.79 17.38 -8.34
CA MET A 13 -8.89 16.41 -8.41
C MET A 13 -8.62 15.34 -7.34
N ALA A 14 -9.56 15.12 -6.43
CA ALA A 14 -9.55 13.98 -5.51
C ALA A 14 -9.83 12.69 -6.29
N TYR A 15 -8.96 12.33 -7.23
CA TYR A 15 -8.77 10.93 -7.57
C TYR A 15 -8.09 10.31 -6.36
N SER A 16 -8.56 9.13 -5.96
CA SER A 16 -7.96 8.34 -4.89
C SER A 16 -6.49 8.08 -5.24
N GLU A 17 -5.59 8.99 -4.84
CA GLU A 17 -4.18 8.92 -5.20
C GLU A 17 -3.61 7.57 -4.75
N HIS A 18 -3.05 6.84 -5.71
CA HIS A 18 -2.44 5.54 -5.52
C HIS A 18 -1.32 5.34 -6.54
N ILE A 19 -0.37 4.49 -6.18
CA ILE A 19 0.78 4.10 -6.99
C ILE A 19 0.68 2.65 -7.48
N TYR A 20 -0.47 2.00 -7.26
CA TYR A 20 -0.77 0.69 -7.84
C TYR A 20 -1.19 0.82 -9.30
N THR A 21 -0.27 0.50 -10.22
CA THR A 21 -0.48 0.62 -11.67
C THR A 21 0.06 -0.62 -12.40
N PRO A 22 -0.68 -1.75 -12.41
CA PRO A 22 -0.25 -2.93 -13.16
C PRO A 22 -0.28 -2.69 -14.67
N ASP A 23 0.72 -3.23 -15.38
CA ASP A 23 0.81 -3.16 -16.84
C ASP A 23 -0.08 -4.25 -17.47
N GLY A 24 -1.39 -4.06 -17.36
CA GLY A 24 -2.43 -5.00 -17.79
C GLY A 24 -2.92 -5.94 -16.69
N ASP A 25 -3.75 -6.92 -17.09
CA ASP A 25 -4.52 -7.75 -16.16
C ASP A 25 -3.85 -9.09 -15.81
N SER A 26 -2.65 -9.35 -16.35
CA SER A 26 -1.95 -10.61 -16.10
C SER A 26 -1.60 -10.75 -14.61
N LEU A 27 -1.56 -12.00 -14.12
CA LEU A 27 -1.15 -12.27 -12.75
C LEU A 27 0.28 -11.74 -12.49
N GLU A 28 1.19 -11.94 -13.43
CA GLU A 28 2.56 -11.43 -13.37
C GLU A 28 2.59 -9.89 -13.23
N ALA A 29 1.82 -9.16 -14.05
CA ALA A 29 1.76 -7.70 -13.99
C ALA A 29 1.20 -7.20 -12.65
N ARG A 30 0.14 -7.84 -12.14
CA ARG A 30 -0.44 -7.51 -10.83
C ARG A 30 0.53 -7.79 -9.68
N ILE A 31 1.27 -8.90 -9.74
CA ILE A 31 2.29 -9.27 -8.74
C ILE A 31 3.47 -8.30 -8.78
N SER A 32 3.94 -7.95 -9.98
CA SER A 32 5.01 -6.97 -10.17
C SER A 32 4.62 -5.60 -9.59
N ALA A 33 3.41 -5.12 -9.91
CA ALA A 33 2.89 -3.89 -9.34
C ALA A 33 2.72 -3.95 -7.81
N TYR A 34 2.27 -5.08 -7.27
CA TYR A 34 2.22 -5.29 -5.81
C TYR A 34 3.62 -5.14 -5.18
N LYS A 35 4.66 -5.72 -5.78
CA LYS A 35 6.04 -5.63 -5.28
C LYS A 35 6.54 -4.18 -5.26
N THR A 36 6.30 -3.42 -6.33
CA THR A 36 6.66 -2.00 -6.40
C THR A 36 5.96 -1.18 -5.31
N VAL A 37 4.66 -1.40 -5.12
CA VAL A 37 3.90 -0.70 -4.09
C VAL A 37 4.36 -1.08 -2.68
N ARG A 38 4.65 -2.35 -2.44
CA ARG A 38 5.19 -2.84 -1.15
C ARG A 38 6.53 -2.17 -0.84
N GLU A 39 7.42 -2.08 -1.82
CA GLU A 39 8.71 -1.40 -1.64
C GLU A 39 8.54 0.09 -1.30
N ALA A 40 7.65 0.79 -2.02
CA ALA A 40 7.32 2.18 -1.72
C ALA A 40 6.73 2.34 -0.30
N TRP A 41 5.86 1.42 0.12
CA TRP A 41 5.31 1.41 1.47
C TRP A 41 6.38 1.18 2.55
N LEU A 42 7.30 0.23 2.35
CA LEU A 42 8.43 0.00 3.27
C LEU A 42 9.34 1.21 3.36
N ASN A 43 9.62 1.87 2.23
CA ASN A 43 10.44 3.08 2.21
C ASN A 43 9.76 4.24 2.93
N ALA A 44 8.45 4.42 2.74
CA ALA A 44 7.68 5.43 3.46
C ALA A 44 7.57 5.12 4.96
N GLU A 45 7.36 3.85 5.34
CA GLU A 45 7.33 3.43 6.75
C GLU A 45 8.70 3.62 7.42
N ALA A 46 9.80 3.31 6.74
CA ALA A 46 11.15 3.58 7.23
C ALA A 46 11.37 5.08 7.39
N SER A 47 10.98 5.88 6.41
CA SER A 47 11.09 7.35 6.48
C SER A 47 10.31 7.91 7.68
N LEU A 48 9.09 7.41 7.94
CA LEU A 48 8.34 7.79 9.15
C LEU A 48 9.08 7.46 10.45
N LYS A 49 9.73 6.28 10.51
CA LYS A 49 10.47 5.85 11.71
C LYS A 49 11.70 6.71 11.99
N PHE A 50 12.29 7.30 10.96
CA PHE A 50 13.49 8.14 11.06
C PHE A 50 13.21 9.64 10.96
N LEU A 51 11.95 10.07 10.93
CA LEU A 51 11.56 11.48 10.82
C LEU A 51 12.12 12.35 11.95
N ASP A 52 12.22 11.78 13.15
CA ASP A 52 12.72 12.46 14.35
C ASP A 52 14.20 12.15 14.63
N ASP A 53 14.89 11.51 13.69
CA ASP A 53 16.33 11.25 13.77
C ASP A 53 17.11 12.38 13.09
N ASP A 54 17.88 13.13 13.89
CA ASP A 54 18.69 14.26 13.44
C ASP A 54 19.66 13.89 12.29
N LEU A 55 20.07 12.62 12.17
CA LEU A 55 20.94 12.15 11.09
C LEU A 55 20.22 12.07 9.73
N TRP A 56 18.89 12.01 9.74
CA TRP A 56 18.05 11.81 8.57
C TRP A 56 17.17 13.02 8.22
N ALA A 57 17.08 14.01 9.12
CA ALA A 57 16.29 15.23 8.95
C ALA A 57 16.52 15.93 7.59
N ASP A 58 17.78 16.05 7.14
CA ASP A 58 18.11 16.71 5.87
C ASP A 58 17.87 15.85 4.61
N ARG A 59 17.47 14.58 4.76
CA ARG A 59 17.36 13.61 3.66
C ARG A 59 15.94 13.13 3.38
N LEU A 60 15.09 13.08 4.40
CA LEU A 60 13.75 12.48 4.31
C LEU A 60 12.69 13.44 3.77
N GLY A 61 13.02 14.73 3.60
CA GLY A 61 12.08 15.78 3.22
C GLY A 61 11.17 16.17 4.39
N ASP A 62 10.21 17.04 4.12
CA ASP A 62 9.30 17.54 5.15
C ASP A 62 8.37 16.44 5.69
N ARG A 63 8.07 16.48 6.99
CA ARG A 63 7.17 15.55 7.68
C ARG A 63 5.86 15.32 6.93
N ASP A 64 5.21 16.39 6.49
CA ASP A 64 3.93 16.33 5.76
C ASP A 64 4.05 15.49 4.48
N ASN A 65 5.17 15.60 3.76
CA ASN A 65 5.41 14.83 2.54
C ASN A 65 5.62 13.34 2.85
N VAL A 66 6.33 13.02 3.93
CA VAL A 66 6.58 11.63 4.36
C VAL A 66 5.28 10.97 4.84
N GLU A 67 4.48 11.69 5.63
CA GLU A 67 3.17 11.22 6.09
C GLU A 67 2.21 10.99 4.91
N GLU A 68 2.21 11.90 3.93
CA GLU A 68 1.40 11.77 2.73
C GLU A 68 1.85 10.58 1.86
N ALA A 69 3.16 10.41 1.65
CA ALA A 69 3.71 9.25 0.95
C ALA A 69 3.34 7.93 1.65
N TYR A 70 3.37 7.89 2.98
CA TYR A 70 2.94 6.73 3.75
C TYR A 70 1.45 6.44 3.57
N ARG A 71 0.60 7.47 3.57
CA ARG A 71 -0.85 7.32 3.35
C ARG A 71 -1.17 6.81 1.95
N ILE A 72 -0.55 7.39 0.91
CA ILE A 72 -0.72 6.97 -0.49
C ILE A 72 -0.25 5.52 -0.68
N SER A 73 0.94 5.18 -0.19
CA SER A 73 1.50 3.83 -0.32
C SER A 73 0.68 2.79 0.46
N THR A 74 0.18 3.12 1.65
CA THR A 74 -0.71 2.24 2.43
C THR A 74 -2.00 1.94 1.68
N ARG A 75 -2.66 2.96 1.12
CA ARG A 75 -3.86 2.78 0.30
C ARG A 75 -3.56 1.92 -0.93
N SER A 76 -2.45 2.21 -1.60
CA SER A 76 -2.03 1.48 -2.80
C SER A 76 -1.78 0.01 -2.48
N LEU A 77 -1.14 -0.27 -1.33
CA LEU A 77 -0.84 -1.63 -0.91
C LEU A 77 -2.13 -2.40 -0.62
N LYS A 78 -3.12 -1.75 0.00
CA LYS A 78 -4.46 -2.32 0.18
C LYS A 78 -5.09 -2.70 -1.16
N MET A 79 -5.12 -1.77 -2.10
CA MET A 79 -5.65 -2.02 -3.46
C MET A 79 -4.94 -3.19 -4.14
N ALA A 80 -3.61 -3.23 -4.08
CA ALA A 80 -2.81 -4.30 -4.66
C ALA A 80 -3.11 -5.67 -4.01
N THR A 81 -3.30 -5.69 -2.69
CA THR A 81 -3.59 -6.90 -1.92
C THR A 81 -5.02 -7.42 -2.16
N ASP A 82 -5.97 -6.52 -2.41
CA ASP A 82 -7.34 -6.86 -2.76
C ASP A 82 -7.45 -7.37 -4.21
N ALA A 83 -6.62 -6.86 -5.11
CA ALA A 83 -6.58 -7.24 -6.52
C ALA A 83 -6.03 -8.66 -6.79
N ILE A 84 -5.42 -9.30 -5.80
CA ILE A 84 -4.82 -10.63 -5.91
C ILE A 84 -5.46 -11.57 -4.88
N SER A 85 -6.08 -12.65 -5.37
CA SER A 85 -6.67 -13.69 -4.51
C SER A 85 -5.61 -14.60 -3.88
N GLN A 86 -6.00 -15.33 -2.84
CA GLN A 86 -5.11 -16.30 -2.19
C GLN A 86 -4.69 -17.44 -3.13
N ASP A 87 -5.61 -17.90 -3.99
CA ASP A 87 -5.32 -18.94 -4.98
C ASP A 87 -4.33 -18.44 -6.05
N GLU A 88 -4.47 -17.18 -6.47
CA GLU A 88 -3.53 -16.54 -7.40
C GLU A 88 -2.13 -16.40 -6.81
N ILE A 89 -1.98 -16.17 -5.51
CA ILE A 89 -0.67 -16.21 -4.85
C ILE A 89 -0.05 -17.60 -4.91
N GLN A 90 -0.85 -18.65 -4.69
CA GLN A 90 -0.35 -20.02 -4.78
C GLN A 90 0.12 -20.35 -6.20
N ILE A 91 -0.62 -19.89 -7.21
CA ILE A 91 -0.22 -19.98 -8.62
C ILE A 91 1.07 -19.20 -8.88
N ALA A 92 1.19 -17.98 -8.35
CA ALA A 92 2.38 -17.14 -8.50
C ALA A 92 3.65 -17.79 -7.90
N ILE A 93 3.52 -18.51 -6.78
CA ILE A 93 4.61 -19.31 -6.21
C ILE A 93 5.01 -20.44 -7.18
N THR A 94 4.03 -21.20 -7.68
CA THR A 94 4.29 -22.32 -8.61
C THR A 94 4.92 -21.85 -9.92
N GLN A 95 4.57 -20.65 -10.38
CA GLN A 95 5.12 -20.03 -11.60
C GLN A 95 6.44 -19.29 -11.34
N GLY A 96 6.88 -19.17 -10.09
CA GLY A 96 8.15 -18.52 -9.71
C GLY A 96 8.11 -16.99 -9.76
N PHE A 97 6.93 -16.38 -9.80
CA PHE A 97 6.79 -14.91 -9.73
C PHE A 97 6.99 -14.37 -8.32
N VAL A 98 6.77 -15.21 -7.32
CA VAL A 98 6.88 -14.88 -5.89
C VAL A 98 7.55 -16.03 -5.16
N ASP A 99 8.45 -15.73 -4.23
CA ASP A 99 9.03 -16.75 -3.37
C ASP A 99 8.16 -17.03 -2.11
N ALA A 100 8.56 -18.02 -1.32
CA ALA A 100 7.81 -18.42 -0.13
C ALA A 100 7.83 -17.36 0.99
N GLU A 101 8.81 -16.47 1.03
CA GLU A 101 8.89 -15.37 2.00
C GLU A 101 7.95 -14.23 1.60
N GLU A 102 8.06 -13.75 0.37
CA GLU A 102 7.19 -12.73 -0.20
C GLU A 102 5.71 -13.14 -0.13
N ALA A 103 5.39 -14.41 -0.39
CA ALA A 103 4.03 -14.91 -0.27
C ALA A 103 3.53 -14.93 1.18
N ARG A 104 4.39 -15.26 2.16
CA ARG A 104 4.02 -15.23 3.59
C ARG A 104 3.72 -13.81 4.04
N GLU A 105 4.50 -12.84 3.59
CA GLU A 105 4.26 -11.42 3.89
C GLU A 105 2.98 -10.91 3.25
N PHE A 106 2.73 -11.23 1.98
CA PHE A 106 1.46 -10.92 1.32
C PHE A 106 0.27 -11.43 2.15
N MET A 107 0.34 -12.69 2.59
CA MET A 107 -0.71 -13.31 3.41
C MET A 107 -0.83 -12.71 4.81
N GLN A 108 0.23 -12.09 5.35
CA GLN A 108 0.15 -11.32 6.59
C GLN A 108 -0.55 -9.98 6.38
N HIS A 109 -0.19 -9.25 5.32
CA HIS A 109 -0.84 -7.98 4.98
C HIS A 109 -2.34 -8.18 4.71
N LYS A 110 -2.70 -9.18 3.90
CA LYS A 110 -4.10 -9.50 3.60
C LYS A 110 -4.92 -9.79 4.86
N ARG A 111 -4.40 -10.66 5.75
CA ARG A 111 -5.06 -10.96 7.03
C ARG A 111 -5.19 -9.75 7.95
N ARG A 112 -4.18 -8.88 7.97
CA ARG A 112 -4.23 -7.64 8.76
C ARG A 112 -5.33 -6.71 8.27
N GLU A 113 -5.45 -6.54 6.97
CA GLU A 113 -6.51 -5.73 6.33
C GLU A 113 -7.91 -6.32 6.54
N GLU A 114 -8.06 -7.65 6.43
CA GLU A 114 -9.31 -8.34 6.71
C GLU A 114 -9.74 -8.12 8.18
N MET A 115 -8.82 -8.29 9.13
CA MET A 115 -9.08 -8.05 10.55
C MET A 115 -9.43 -6.59 10.84
N GLN A 116 -8.76 -5.64 10.20
CA GLN A 116 -9.04 -4.22 10.34
C GLN A 116 -10.46 -3.90 9.83
N SER A 117 -10.80 -4.41 8.64
CA SER A 117 -12.11 -4.22 8.03
C SER A 117 -13.25 -4.82 8.88
N ILE A 118 -13.03 -5.96 9.53
CA ILE A 118 -13.99 -6.55 10.48
C ILE A 118 -14.24 -5.62 11.68
N ARG A 119 -13.18 -5.03 12.25
CA ARG A 119 -13.30 -4.12 13.40
C ARG A 119 -14.05 -2.84 13.04
N ASP A 120 -13.72 -2.26 11.89
CA ASP A 120 -14.36 -1.03 11.41
C ASP A 120 -15.87 -1.26 11.19
N ASN A 121 -16.24 -2.43 10.64
CA ASN A 121 -17.64 -2.79 10.38
C ASN A 121 -18.43 -3.06 11.69
N GLN A 122 -17.79 -3.63 12.71
CA GLN A 122 -18.40 -3.81 14.04
C GLN A 122 -18.62 -2.47 14.77
N GLN A 123 -17.67 -1.52 14.66
CA GLN A 123 -17.81 -0.20 15.26
C GLN A 123 -18.90 0.66 14.57
N ALA A 124 -19.04 0.54 13.25
CA ALA A 124 -20.10 1.19 12.50
C ALA A 124 -21.50 0.66 12.89
N GLY A 125 -21.64 -0.66 13.09
CA GLY A 125 -22.89 -1.29 13.54
C GLY A 125 -23.31 -0.86 14.96
N HIS A 126 -22.35 -0.65 15.87
CA HIS A 126 -22.66 -0.19 17.23
C HIS A 126 -23.05 1.30 17.30
N SER A 127 -22.51 2.15 16.41
CA SER A 127 -22.82 3.58 16.41
C SER A 127 -24.23 3.91 15.88
N ALA A 128 -24.82 3.03 15.07
CA ALA A 128 -26.17 3.23 14.52
C ALA A 128 -27.30 2.90 15.53
N THR A 129 -27.00 2.21 16.62
CA THR A 129 -28.02 1.70 17.55
C THR A 129 -28.31 2.64 18.74
N ASP A 130 -27.57 3.75 18.88
CA ASP A 130 -27.62 4.63 20.05
C ASP A 130 -28.30 5.99 19.80
N GLN A 131 -29.02 6.16 18.67
CA GLN A 131 -29.76 7.39 18.33
C GLN A 131 -31.28 7.32 18.51
N HIS A 132 -31.79 6.36 19.28
CA HIS A 132 -33.21 6.32 19.65
C HIS A 132 -33.38 6.38 21.16
N LYS A 133 -33.40 7.60 21.71
CA LYS A 133 -34.15 7.92 22.93
C LYS A 133 -34.48 9.41 23.01
#